data_AF-A0A1H8KCM3-F1
#
_entry.id   AF-A0A1H8KCM3-F1
#
_cell.length_a   1.000
_cell.length_b   1.000
_cell.length_c   1.000
_cell.angle_alpha   90.00
_cell.angle_beta   90.00
_cell.angle_gamma   90.00
#
_symmetry.space_group_name_H-M   'P 1'
#
loop_
_entity.id
_entity.type
_entity.pdbx_description
1 polymer ?
#
loop_
_entity_poly.entity_id
_entity_poly.type
_entity_poly.pdbx_seq_one_letter_code
_entity_poly.pdbx_strand_id
1 'polypeptide(L)'
;MLTAEQVLQIINGGEALELSTLELCVITGGYTKGFGSGPMAGEIVNLSEETFWPFERGEILIVDRDSGREPFGEGRKPAKWGVTAVYTGNWDEAWTLRREALSAPSGETDDGH
;
A
#
# COMPACT_ATOMS: atom_id res chain seq x y z
N MET A 1 -16.38 -27.34 11.25
CA MET A 1 -16.03 -26.44 10.14
C MET A 1 -15.85 -25.06 10.74
N LEU A 2 -14.79 -24.33 10.41
CA LEU A 2 -14.58 -22.97 10.92
C LEU A 2 -15.47 -21.99 10.16
N THR A 3 -16.00 -20.96 10.84
CA THR A 3 -16.68 -19.83 10.20
C THR A 3 -15.66 -18.84 9.62
N ALA A 4 -16.10 -17.97 8.72
CA ALA A 4 -15.25 -16.91 8.16
C ALA A 4 -14.66 -16.00 9.28
N GLU A 5 -15.48 -15.63 10.25
CA GLU A 5 -15.05 -14.83 11.41
C GLU A 5 -13.99 -15.55 12.26
N GLN A 6 -14.16 -16.86 12.50
CA GLN A 6 -13.17 -17.66 13.22
C GLN A 6 -11.84 -17.75 12.46
N VAL A 7 -11.89 -17.87 11.13
CA VAL A 7 -10.69 -17.85 10.29
C VAL A 7 -9.98 -16.49 10.38
N LEU A 8 -10.73 -15.38 10.29
CA LEU A 8 -10.16 -14.03 10.38
C LEU A 8 -9.54 -13.75 11.75
N GLN A 9 -10.20 -14.16 12.84
CA GLN A 9 -9.63 -14.07 14.19
C GLN A 9 -8.31 -14.83 14.31
N ILE A 10 -8.25 -16.06 13.81
CA ILE A 10 -7.03 -16.88 13.86
C ILE A 10 -5.89 -16.19 13.08
N ILE A 11 -6.17 -15.66 11.90
CA ILE A 11 -5.17 -14.98 11.07
C ILE A 11 -4.71 -13.66 11.74
N ASN A 12 -5.62 -12.97 12.43
CA ASN A 12 -5.33 -11.75 13.19
C ASN A 12 -4.77 -12.02 14.61
N GLY A 13 -4.09 -13.15 14.83
CA GLY A 13 -3.45 -13.44 16.12
C GLY A 13 -4.40 -13.67 17.30
N GLY A 14 -5.68 -13.95 17.03
CA GLY A 14 -6.74 -14.12 18.02
C GLY A 14 -7.43 -12.82 18.44
N GLU A 15 -7.05 -11.68 17.89
CA GLU A 15 -7.70 -10.40 18.18
C GLU A 15 -9.01 -10.26 17.39
N ALA A 16 -10.06 -9.80 18.07
CA ALA A 16 -11.32 -9.48 17.43
C ALA A 16 -11.12 -8.33 16.43
N LEU A 17 -11.69 -8.49 15.24
CA LEU A 17 -11.57 -7.53 14.16
C LEU A 17 -12.95 -6.99 13.81
N GLU A 18 -13.09 -5.67 13.87
CA GLU A 18 -14.33 -5.00 13.46
C GLU A 18 -14.36 -4.91 11.93
N LEU A 19 -15.06 -5.83 11.27
CA LEU A 19 -15.07 -5.90 9.80
C LEU A 19 -15.54 -4.60 9.12
N SER A 20 -16.34 -3.81 9.84
CA SER A 20 -16.85 -2.51 9.36
C SER A 20 -15.79 -1.40 9.33
N THR A 21 -14.68 -1.55 10.05
CA THR A 21 -13.55 -0.60 10.05
C THR A 21 -12.52 -0.94 8.97
N LEU A 22 -12.64 -2.09 8.31
CA LEU A 22 -11.73 -2.47 7.24
C LEU A 22 -12.00 -1.70 5.95
N GLU A 23 -10.93 -1.37 5.25
CA GLU A 23 -10.97 -0.78 3.91
C GLU A 23 -9.82 -1.28 3.05
N LEU A 24 -9.98 -1.10 1.73
CA LEU A 24 -8.97 -1.41 0.74
C LEU A 24 -8.09 -0.18 0.55
N CYS A 25 -6.78 -0.36 0.66
CA CYS A 25 -5.78 0.66 0.42
C CYS A 25 -4.98 0.28 -0.83
N VAL A 26 -5.08 1.09 -1.88
CA VAL A 26 -4.35 0.89 -3.13
C VAL A 26 -3.13 1.79 -3.18
N ILE A 27 -1.94 1.20 -3.34
CA ILE A 27 -0.70 1.94 -3.51
C ILE A 27 -0.60 2.43 -4.97
N THR A 28 -0.70 3.73 -5.19
CA THR A 28 -0.72 4.32 -6.55
C THR A 28 0.63 4.93 -6.95
N GLY A 29 1.50 5.16 -5.98
CA GLY A 29 2.87 5.67 -6.16
C GLY A 29 3.54 5.92 -4.82
N GLY A 30 4.58 6.76 -4.79
CA GLY A 30 5.24 7.13 -3.55
C GLY A 30 6.52 7.93 -3.76
N TYR A 31 6.99 8.50 -2.67
CA TYR A 31 8.23 9.25 -2.56
C TYR A 31 8.92 8.82 -1.27
N THR A 32 10.21 8.48 -1.30
CA THR A 32 11.00 8.50 -0.06
C THR A 32 12.17 9.45 -0.18
N LYS A 33 12.40 10.15 0.94
CA LYS A 33 13.65 10.81 1.28
C LYS A 33 14.57 9.71 1.81
N GLY A 34 15.44 9.17 0.96
CA GLY A 34 16.34 8.07 1.35
C GLY A 34 17.19 8.44 2.57
N PHE A 35 17.23 7.57 3.58
CA PHE A 35 18.26 7.64 4.63
C PHE A 35 19.59 7.20 4.01
N GLY A 36 20.38 8.18 3.55
CA GLY A 36 21.69 7.98 2.93
C GLY A 36 21.68 8.42 1.46
N SER A 37 22.22 9.62 1.19
CA SER A 37 22.31 10.30 -0.12
C SER A 37 21.22 9.94 -1.12
N GLY A 38 19.96 9.96 -0.66
CA GLY A 38 18.78 9.70 -1.48
C GLY A 38 18.26 10.97 -2.16
N PRO A 39 17.33 10.80 -3.11
CA PRO A 39 16.80 11.87 -3.96
C PRO A 39 16.15 13.02 -3.18
N MET A 40 16.20 14.23 -3.74
CA MET A 40 15.78 15.45 -3.05
C MET A 40 14.25 15.53 -2.91
N ALA A 41 13.79 16.39 -1.99
CA ALA A 41 12.36 16.64 -1.83
C ALA A 41 11.74 17.14 -3.14
N GLY A 42 10.78 16.38 -3.69
CA GLY A 42 10.09 16.69 -4.95
C GLY A 42 10.44 15.76 -6.11
N GLU A 43 11.35 14.80 -5.93
CA GLU A 43 11.78 13.88 -6.97
C GLU A 43 10.93 12.59 -6.97
N ILE A 44 10.23 12.32 -8.08
CA ILE A 44 9.50 11.06 -8.31
C ILE A 44 10.53 9.96 -8.55
N VAL A 45 10.63 8.99 -7.64
CA VAL A 45 11.55 7.86 -7.78
C VAL A 45 10.80 6.66 -8.35
N ASN A 46 11.32 6.05 -9.42
CA ASN A 46 10.79 4.79 -9.94
C ASN A 46 11.12 3.65 -8.96
N LEU A 47 10.14 2.77 -8.73
CA LEU A 47 10.22 1.66 -7.76
C LEU A 47 11.16 0.51 -8.17
N SER A 48 12.12 0.75 -9.05
CA SER A 48 13.02 -0.28 -9.54
C SER A 48 14.40 -0.14 -8.90
N GLU A 49 14.72 -1.17 -8.11
CA GLU A 49 16.06 -1.63 -7.71
C GLU A 49 16.63 -1.06 -6.39
N GLU A 50 16.73 -1.95 -5.40
CA GLU A 50 17.59 -1.89 -4.20
C GLU A 50 17.28 -0.90 -3.07
N THR A 51 16.03 -0.45 -2.93
CA THR A 51 15.57 0.11 -1.65
C THR A 51 14.58 -0.87 -1.02
N PHE A 52 14.82 -1.31 0.22
CA PHE A 52 13.85 -2.14 0.95
C PHE A 52 12.55 -1.35 1.11
N TRP A 53 11.61 -1.60 0.20
CA TRP A 53 10.31 -0.96 0.18
C TRP A 53 9.27 -2.03 0.49
N PRO A 54 8.50 -1.91 1.57
CA PRO A 54 7.56 -2.96 1.95
C PRO A 54 6.26 -2.89 1.12
N PHE A 55 6.22 -2.14 0.01
CA PHE A 55 5.00 -1.90 -0.78
C PHE A 55 5.32 -1.81 -2.27
N GLU A 56 4.46 -2.37 -3.10
CA GLU A 56 4.56 -2.30 -4.56
C GLU A 56 3.49 -1.36 -5.14
N ARG A 57 3.80 -0.67 -6.25
CA ARG A 57 2.78 0.09 -6.98
C ARG A 57 1.73 -0.85 -7.55
N GLY A 58 0.46 -0.51 -7.36
CA GLY A 58 -0.68 -1.35 -7.69
C GLY A 58 -1.00 -2.41 -6.63
N GLU A 59 -0.25 -2.48 -5.53
CA GLU A 59 -0.60 -3.35 -4.41
C GLU A 59 -1.93 -2.91 -3.78
N ILE A 60 -2.81 -3.88 -3.51
CA ILE A 60 -4.06 -3.67 -2.78
C ILE A 60 -3.90 -4.32 -1.41
N LEU A 61 -3.98 -3.51 -0.38
CA LEU A 61 -3.87 -3.89 1.02
C LEU A 61 -5.26 -3.87 1.66
N ILE A 62 -5.49 -4.75 2.65
CA ILE A 62 -6.58 -4.55 3.60
C ILE A 62 -6.00 -3.81 4.79
N VAL A 63 -6.58 -2.68 5.17
CA VAL A 63 -6.16 -1.90 6.33
C VAL A 63 -7.35 -1.65 7.24
N ASP A 64 -7.08 -1.52 8.53
CA ASP A 64 -8.02 -0.96 9.47
C ASP A 64 -8.02 0.57 9.32
N ARG A 65 -9.19 1.18 9.07
CA ARG A 65 -9.34 2.62 8.80
C ARG A 65 -8.85 3.50 9.95
N ASP A 66 -9.09 3.07 11.19
CA ASP A 66 -8.78 3.87 12.38
C ASP A 66 -7.27 3.94 12.63
N SER A 67 -6.57 2.82 12.46
CA SER A 67 -5.13 2.73 12.66
C SER A 67 -4.32 2.98 11.38
N GLY A 68 -4.93 2.79 10.21
CA GLY A 68 -4.28 2.78 8.89
C GLY A 68 -3.28 1.64 8.70
N ARG A 69 -3.37 0.58 9.51
CA ARG A 69 -2.44 -0.54 9.56
C ARG A 69 -3.09 -1.79 8.99
N GLU A 70 -2.31 -2.62 8.31
CA GLU A 70 -2.77 -3.96 7.94
C GLU A 70 -3.05 -4.79 9.20
N PRO A 71 -4.28 -5.29 9.40
CA PRO A 71 -4.54 -6.25 10.47
C PRO A 71 -3.92 -7.62 10.13
N PHE A 72 -3.81 -7.95 8.84
CA PHE A 72 -3.25 -9.21 8.37
C PHE A 72 -1.89 -8.95 7.69
N GLY A 73 -0.82 -9.55 8.20
CA GLY A 73 0.53 -9.43 7.63
C GLY A 73 1.54 -8.89 8.63
N GLU A 74 2.51 -8.10 8.15
CA GLU A 74 3.59 -7.54 8.99
C GLU A 74 3.17 -6.23 9.71
N GLY A 75 1.88 -5.88 9.64
CA GLY A 75 1.36 -4.64 10.17
C GLY A 75 1.94 -3.41 9.45
N ARG A 76 2.09 -3.49 8.12
CA ARG A 76 2.60 -2.35 7.37
C ARG A 76 1.57 -1.21 7.43
N LYS A 77 2.06 0.03 7.38
CA LYS A 77 1.23 1.24 7.46
C LYS A 77 1.66 2.22 6.35
N PRO A 78 0.94 2.29 5.21
CA PRO A 78 1.32 3.11 4.05
C PRO A 78 1.75 4.53 4.41
N ALA A 79 0.98 5.21 5.25
CA ALA A 79 1.27 6.58 5.69
C ALA A 79 2.63 6.78 6.40
N LYS A 80 3.29 5.72 6.89
CA LYS A 80 4.63 5.79 7.50
C LYS A 80 5.79 5.73 6.50
N TRP A 81 5.52 5.34 5.25
CA TRP A 81 6.54 5.00 4.26
C TRP A 81 6.57 5.95 3.05
N GLY A 82 5.85 7.08 3.10
CA GLY A 82 5.87 8.09 2.04
C GLY A 82 5.23 7.63 0.72
N VAL A 83 4.46 6.53 0.74
CA VAL A 83 3.69 6.08 -0.42
C VAL A 83 2.44 6.93 -0.62
N THR A 84 2.05 7.10 -1.88
CA THR A 84 0.73 7.61 -2.26
C THR A 84 -0.23 6.44 -2.26
N ALA A 85 -1.31 6.59 -1.49
CA ALA A 85 -2.32 5.56 -1.35
C ALA A 85 -3.73 6.15 -1.52
N VAL A 86 -4.64 5.37 -2.08
CA VAL A 86 -6.08 5.68 -2.17
C VAL A 86 -6.85 4.63 -1.38
N TYR A 87 -7.80 5.07 -0.56
CA TYR A 87 -8.58 4.22 0.33
C TYR A 87 -10.02 4.12 -0.15
N THR A 88 -10.56 2.90 -0.24
CA THR A 88 -11.95 2.65 -0.66
C THR A 88 -12.51 1.41 0.01
N GLY A 89 -13.83 1.38 0.24
CA GLY A 89 -14.56 0.18 0.66
C GLY A 89 -15.05 -0.70 -0.50
N ASN A 90 -14.79 -0.30 -1.75
CA ASN A 90 -15.32 -0.95 -2.95
C ASN A 90 -14.22 -1.69 -3.72
N TRP A 91 -14.42 -3.00 -3.92
CA TRP A 91 -13.46 -3.86 -4.63
C TRP A 91 -13.26 -3.48 -6.10
N ASP A 92 -14.33 -3.13 -6.82
CA ASP A 92 -14.24 -2.78 -8.25
C ASP A 92 -13.49 -1.46 -8.45
N GLU A 93 -13.67 -0.51 -7.52
CA GLU A 93 -12.90 0.73 -7.49
C GLU A 93 -11.43 0.46 -7.21
N ALA A 94 -11.13 -0.35 -6.18
CA ALA A 94 -9.76 -0.72 -5.84
C ALA A 94 -9.04 -1.42 -7.01
N TRP A 95 -9.75 -2.32 -7.70
CA TRP A 95 -9.22 -3.02 -8.87
C TRP A 95 -8.97 -2.08 -10.05
N THR A 96 -9.82 -1.08 -10.24
CA THR A 96 -9.64 -0.06 -11.27
C THR A 96 -8.41 0.80 -10.97
N LEU A 97 -8.30 1.30 -9.74
CA LEU A 97 -7.13 2.07 -9.28
C LEU A 97 -5.82 1.28 -9.42
N ARG A 98 -5.84 -0.02 -9.12
CA ARG A 98 -4.68 -0.90 -9.34
C ARG A 98 -4.27 -0.94 -10.81
N ARG A 99 -5.22 -1.14 -11.73
CA ARG A 99 -4.91 -1.20 -13.17
C ARG A 99 -4.33 0.13 -13.66
N GLU A 100 -4.90 1.24 -13.22
CA GLU A 100 -4.40 2.58 -13.55
C GLU A 100 -2.98 2.79 -13.02
N ALA A 101 -2.72 2.43 -11.75
CA ALA A 101 -1.40 2.53 -11.14
C ALA A 101 -0.34 1.70 -11.89
N LEU A 102 -0.69 0.50 -12.35
CA LEU A 102 0.23 -0.37 -13.11
C LEU A 102 0.40 0.05 -14.57
N SER A 103 -0.58 0.74 -15.15
CA SER A 103 -0.54 1.16 -16.56
C SER A 103 0.07 2.55 -16.75
N ALA A 104 0.11 3.35 -15.67
CA ALA A 104 0.74 4.65 -15.71
C ALA A 104 2.26 4.49 -15.92
N PRO A 105 2.86 5.21 -16.88
CA PRO A 105 4.29 5.11 -17.14
C PRO A 105 5.05 5.29 -15.83
N SER A 106 5.99 4.37 -15.55
CA SER A 106 7.12 4.69 -14.68
C SER A 106 7.73 5.95 -15.28
N GLY A 107 7.77 7.05 -14.54
CA GLY A 107 8.28 8.30 -15.08
C GLY A 107 9.74 8.14 -15.45
N GLU A 108 10.05 7.72 -16.68
CA GLU A 108 11.35 7.94 -17.30
C GLU A 108 11.35 9.39 -17.74
N THR A 109 11.82 10.27 -16.87
CA THR A 109 12.32 11.56 -17.33
C THR A 109 13.63 11.25 -18.05
N ASP A 110 13.55 11.21 -19.37
CA ASP A 110 14.71 11.25 -20.27
C ASP A 110 15.38 12.62 -20.11
N ASP A 111 16.26 12.74 -19.12
CA ASP A 111 17.12 13.90 -18.94
C ASP A 111 18.25 13.81 -19.98
N GLY A 112 17.90 14.08 -21.23
CA GLY A 112 18.84 14.22 -22.32
C GLY A 112 19.84 15.34 -22.03
N HIS A 113 21.08 14.98 -21.73
CA HIS A 113 22.27 15.85 -21.77
C HIS A 113 23.43 15.11 -22.45
#